data_AF-A0A1Y5MTF5-F1
#
_entry.id   AF-A0A1Y5MTF5-F1
#
_cell.length_a   1.000
_cell.length_b   1.000
_cell.length_c   1.000
_cell.angle_alpha   90.00
_cell.angle_beta   90.00
_cell.angle_gamma   90.00
#
_symmetry.space_group_name_H-M   'P 1'
#
loop_
_entity.id
_entity.type
_entity.pdbx_description
1 polymer ?
#
loop_
_entity_poly.entity_id
_entity_poly.type
_entity_poly.pdbx_seq_one_letter_code
_entity_poly.pdbx_strand_id
1 'polypeptide(L)'
;MNNLQEKIEIIRAMDKGLTIQYSETDGEEDDWEDMLTGELDFGMYEYRVKPNKNPDTTFQIGDKLVHIADEGKLEPEIVTVKGFTKNGDYLFEGDAIHTPVEAVDANYRNINDVYWWHVIHYKKEDRYTLAPTMMKLGEIKGWANETYEPMFSMGFRIPRGEENESRRED
;
A
#
# COMPACT_ATOMS: atom_id res chain seq x y z
N MET A 1 -28.47 12.61 -3.02
CA MET A 1 -28.74 11.57 -4.04
C MET A 1 -27.71 11.65 -5.15
N ASN A 2 -27.26 10.50 -5.68
CA ASN A 2 -26.25 10.48 -6.73
C ASN A 2 -26.69 11.14 -8.05
N ASN A 3 -25.76 11.82 -8.71
CA ASN A 3 -25.97 12.33 -10.06
C ASN A 3 -25.74 11.24 -11.13
N LEU A 4 -26.04 11.53 -12.41
CA LEU A 4 -25.95 10.55 -13.50
C LEU A 4 -24.53 9.97 -13.67
N GLN A 5 -23.49 10.78 -13.48
CA GLN A 5 -22.10 10.35 -13.63
C GLN A 5 -21.72 9.37 -12.52
N GLU A 6 -22.08 9.68 -11.27
CA GLU A 6 -21.86 8.81 -10.11
C GLU A 6 -22.58 7.48 -10.25
N LYS A 7 -23.83 7.48 -10.74
CA LYS A 7 -24.60 6.26 -11.03
C LYS A 7 -23.86 5.34 -12.01
N ILE A 8 -23.29 5.92 -13.07
CA ILE A 8 -22.51 5.17 -14.08
C ILE A 8 -21.23 4.59 -13.45
N GLU A 9 -20.56 5.34 -12.57
CA GLU A 9 -19.34 4.88 -11.89
C GLU A 9 -19.61 3.72 -10.93
N ILE A 10 -20.71 3.76 -10.19
CA ILE A 10 -21.14 2.66 -9.31
C ILE A 10 -21.42 1.39 -10.12
N ILE A 11 -22.16 1.49 -11.21
CA ILE A 11 -22.45 0.33 -12.08
C ILE A 11 -21.16 -0.25 -12.66
N ARG A 12 -20.23 0.59 -13.12
CA ARG A 12 -18.91 0.15 -13.60
C ARG A 12 -18.07 -0.50 -12.51
N ALA A 13 -18.16 -0.01 -11.28
CA ALA A 13 -17.45 -0.58 -10.14
C ALA A 13 -18.02 -1.95 -9.76
N MET A 14 -19.35 -2.13 -9.79
CA MET A 14 -19.99 -3.43 -9.60
C MET A 14 -19.58 -4.43 -10.69
N ASP A 15 -19.54 -4.02 -11.97
CA ASP A 15 -19.09 -4.86 -13.08
C ASP A 15 -17.62 -5.32 -12.92
N LYS A 16 -16.79 -4.46 -12.32
CA LYS A 16 -15.40 -4.78 -11.95
C LYS A 16 -15.27 -5.59 -10.65
N GLY A 17 -16.36 -5.94 -9.99
CA GLY A 17 -16.36 -6.66 -8.72
C GLY A 17 -15.86 -5.85 -7.52
N LEU A 18 -15.91 -4.51 -7.59
CA LEU A 18 -15.55 -3.63 -6.48
C LEU A 18 -16.71 -3.54 -5.48
N THR A 19 -16.38 -3.42 -4.19
CA THR A 19 -17.36 -3.24 -3.13
C THR A 19 -18.00 -1.86 -3.23
N ILE A 20 -19.33 -1.84 -3.21
CA ILE A 20 -20.14 -0.62 -3.14
C ILE A 20 -20.61 -0.45 -1.70
N GLN A 21 -20.66 0.79 -1.23
CA GLN A 21 -21.33 1.14 0.02
C GLN A 21 -22.60 1.95 -0.26
N TYR A 22 -23.57 1.85 0.64
CA TYR A 22 -24.77 2.66 0.63
C TYR A 22 -24.95 3.40 1.96
N SER A 23 -25.65 4.52 1.91
CA SER A 23 -26.09 5.30 3.07
C SER A 23 -27.54 5.74 2.86
N GLU A 24 -28.32 5.80 3.94
CA GLU A 24 -29.70 6.28 3.89
C GLU A 24 -29.72 7.78 3.58
N THR A 25 -30.64 8.20 2.71
CA THR A 25 -30.69 9.61 2.25
C THR A 25 -31.11 10.58 3.37
N ASP A 26 -31.60 10.07 4.49
CA ASP A 26 -32.01 10.77 5.70
C ASP A 26 -31.19 10.41 6.96
N GLY A 27 -30.10 9.63 6.81
CA GLY A 27 -29.22 9.21 7.89
C GLY A 27 -28.29 10.31 8.42
N GLU A 28 -27.68 10.07 9.58
CA GLU A 28 -26.60 10.93 10.09
C GLU A 28 -25.44 10.98 9.08
N GLU A 29 -24.79 12.13 8.95
CA GLU A 29 -23.63 12.28 8.08
C GLU A 29 -22.57 11.24 8.51
N ASP A 30 -22.21 10.34 7.58
CA ASP A 30 -21.11 9.34 7.64
C ASP A 30 -21.44 7.86 7.97
N ASP A 31 -22.72 7.46 8.04
CA ASP A 31 -23.09 6.04 8.16
C ASP A 31 -23.12 5.33 6.78
N TRP A 32 -22.04 4.61 6.45
CA TRP A 32 -21.90 3.85 5.20
C TRP A 32 -21.81 2.34 5.43
N GLU A 33 -22.70 1.58 4.79
CA GLU A 33 -22.75 0.12 4.88
C GLU A 33 -22.32 -0.57 3.58
N ASP A 34 -21.61 -1.69 3.70
CA ASP A 34 -21.24 -2.50 2.53
C ASP A 34 -22.50 -3.14 1.90
N MET A 35 -22.71 -2.88 0.62
CA MET A 35 -23.83 -3.43 -0.13
C MET A 35 -23.61 -4.93 -0.39
N LEU A 36 -24.50 -5.75 0.15
CA LEU A 36 -24.44 -7.22 0.03
C LEU A 36 -25.27 -7.76 -1.16
N THR A 37 -26.09 -6.91 -1.77
CA THR A 37 -27.01 -7.27 -2.87
C THR A 37 -26.61 -6.57 -4.17
N GLY A 38 -27.17 -7.02 -5.29
CA GLY A 38 -26.97 -6.40 -6.61
C GLY A 38 -28.03 -5.37 -7.00
N GLU A 39 -28.96 -5.06 -6.09
CA GLU A 39 -30.11 -4.18 -6.37
C GLU A 39 -29.78 -2.75 -5.91
N LEU A 40 -29.92 -1.80 -6.84
CA LEU A 40 -29.67 -0.38 -6.59
C LEU A 40 -31.02 0.37 -6.56
N ASP A 41 -31.29 1.07 -5.46
CA ASP A 41 -32.39 2.00 -5.31
C ASP A 41 -31.86 3.42 -5.07
N PHE A 42 -31.57 4.11 -6.17
CA PHE A 42 -31.11 5.51 -6.16
C PHE A 42 -32.16 6.52 -5.70
N GLY A 43 -33.39 6.08 -5.41
CA GLY A 43 -34.44 6.92 -4.83
C GLY A 43 -34.40 6.96 -3.31
N MET A 44 -33.89 5.90 -2.67
CA MET A 44 -33.89 5.72 -1.22
C MET A 44 -32.49 5.82 -0.59
N TYR A 45 -31.44 5.52 -1.37
CA TYR A 45 -30.06 5.48 -0.87
C TYR A 45 -29.10 6.31 -1.71
N GLU A 46 -28.07 6.82 -1.04
CA GLU A 46 -26.84 7.24 -1.68
C GLU A 46 -25.86 6.10 -1.74
N TYR A 47 -25.11 6.02 -2.83
CA TYR A 47 -24.12 4.98 -3.06
C TYR A 47 -22.76 5.59 -3.34
N ARG A 48 -21.72 4.88 -2.93
CA ARG A 48 -20.34 5.17 -3.33
C ARG A 48 -19.59 3.88 -3.57
N VAL A 49 -18.58 3.94 -4.42
CA VAL A 49 -17.55 2.89 -4.40
C VAL A 49 -16.87 2.97 -3.05
N LYS A 50 -16.74 1.85 -2.34
CA LYS A 50 -16.07 1.82 -1.03
C LYS A 50 -14.72 2.54 -1.17
N PRO A 51 -14.47 3.61 -0.40
CA PRO A 51 -13.23 4.35 -0.53
C PRO A 51 -12.04 3.40 -0.35
N ASN A 52 -11.13 3.38 -1.33
CA ASN A 52 -9.88 2.63 -1.23
C ASN A 52 -8.88 3.28 -0.26
N LYS A 53 -9.29 4.36 0.40
CA LYS A 53 -8.49 5.12 1.35
C LYS A 53 -9.21 5.14 2.69
N ASN A 54 -8.54 4.62 3.71
CA ASN A 54 -8.87 4.95 5.08
C ASN A 54 -7.98 6.16 5.47
N PRO A 55 -8.56 7.36 5.68
CA PRO A 55 -7.78 8.57 5.99
C PRO A 55 -6.97 8.45 7.29
N ASP A 56 -7.36 7.52 8.17
CA ASP A 56 -6.70 7.26 9.45
C ASP A 56 -5.54 6.26 9.33
N THR A 57 -5.23 5.79 8.12
CA THR A 57 -4.19 4.78 7.86
C THR A 57 -3.03 5.33 7.06
N THR A 58 -1.81 5.00 7.46
CA THR A 58 -0.59 5.40 6.74
C THR A 58 -0.48 4.73 5.37
N PHE A 59 -0.86 3.45 5.26
CA PHE A 59 -0.70 2.64 4.05
C PHE A 59 -2.05 2.42 3.35
N GLN A 60 -2.01 2.24 2.04
CA GLN A 60 -3.18 2.13 1.18
C GLN A 60 -3.29 0.73 0.56
N ILE A 61 -4.47 0.39 0.03
CA ILE A 61 -4.68 -0.88 -0.66
C ILE A 61 -3.70 -1.02 -1.83
N GLY A 62 -3.01 -2.17 -1.89
CA GLY A 62 -1.97 -2.48 -2.87
C GLY A 62 -0.55 -2.13 -2.41
N ASP A 63 -0.39 -1.39 -1.30
CA ASP A 63 0.94 -1.14 -0.75
C ASP A 63 1.59 -2.44 -0.28
N LYS A 64 2.89 -2.55 -0.57
CA LYS A 64 3.74 -3.64 -0.10
C LYS A 64 4.57 -3.16 1.07
N LEU A 65 4.54 -3.90 2.16
CA LEU A 65 5.14 -3.51 3.43
C LEU A 65 6.14 -4.57 3.91
N VAL A 66 7.11 -4.12 4.68
CA VAL A 66 8.04 -4.97 5.45
C VAL A 66 7.93 -4.64 6.93
N HIS A 67 8.07 -5.65 7.78
CA HIS A 67 8.08 -5.47 9.23
C HIS A 67 9.45 -4.94 9.67
N ILE A 68 9.48 -3.86 10.46
CA ILE A 68 10.70 -3.15 10.90
C ILE A 68 11.69 -4.09 11.62
N ALA A 69 11.19 -5.03 12.41
CA ALA A 69 12.05 -5.98 13.13
C ALA A 69 12.80 -6.96 12.20
N ASP A 70 12.38 -7.10 10.95
CA ASP A 70 13.05 -7.94 9.95
C ASP A 70 14.23 -7.21 9.25
N GLU A 71 14.63 -6.02 9.73
CA GLU A 71 15.76 -5.28 9.17
C GLU A 71 17.05 -6.14 9.13
N GLY A 72 17.61 -6.33 7.94
CA GLY A 72 18.82 -7.14 7.74
C GLY A 72 18.64 -8.65 7.78
N LYS A 73 17.42 -9.15 7.99
CA LYS A 73 17.09 -10.56 7.81
C LYS A 73 17.11 -10.88 6.31
N LEU A 74 17.66 -12.05 5.96
CA LEU A 74 17.54 -12.59 4.61
C LEU A 74 16.11 -13.07 4.39
N GLU A 75 15.59 -12.86 3.18
CA GLU A 75 14.21 -13.19 2.81
C GLU A 75 13.19 -12.63 3.82
N PRO A 76 13.18 -11.31 4.05
CA PRO A 76 12.20 -10.68 4.94
C PRO A 76 10.80 -10.88 4.38
N GLU A 77 9.82 -10.99 5.28
CA GLU A 77 8.43 -11.10 4.86
C GLU A 77 7.95 -9.79 4.24
N ILE A 78 7.32 -9.90 3.06
CA ILE A 78 6.68 -8.77 2.37
C ILE A 78 5.19 -9.06 2.30
N VAL A 79 4.41 -8.21 2.96
CA VAL A 79 2.94 -8.31 2.98
C VAL A 79 2.33 -7.25 2.05
N THR A 80 1.24 -7.59 1.38
CA THR A 80 0.48 -6.64 0.55
C THR A 80 -0.80 -6.25 1.28
N VAL A 81 -1.08 -4.95 1.41
CA VAL A 81 -2.36 -4.46 1.94
C VAL A 81 -3.47 -4.81 0.96
N LYS A 82 -4.39 -5.67 1.39
CA LYS A 82 -5.55 -6.11 0.60
C LYS A 82 -6.76 -5.21 0.79
N GLY A 83 -6.92 -4.63 1.98
CA GLY A 83 -8.11 -3.88 2.35
C GLY A 83 -8.13 -3.52 3.82
N PHE A 84 -9.32 -3.11 4.27
CA PHE A 84 -9.56 -2.75 5.66
C PHE A 84 -10.81 -3.46 6.19
N THR A 85 -10.83 -3.79 7.47
CA THR A 85 -12.03 -4.29 8.16
C THR A 85 -13.07 -3.18 8.30
N LYS A 86 -14.28 -3.52 8.74
CA LYS A 86 -15.33 -2.53 9.08
C LYS A 86 -14.88 -1.54 10.17
N ASN A 87 -13.95 -1.96 11.03
CA ASN A 87 -13.41 -1.14 12.12
C ASN A 87 -12.17 -0.34 11.68
N GLY A 88 -11.74 -0.45 10.43
CA GLY A 88 -10.58 0.26 9.88
C GLY A 88 -9.25 -0.49 9.96
N ASP A 89 -9.19 -1.67 10.58
CA ASP A 89 -7.96 -2.47 10.72
C ASP A 89 -7.44 -2.97 9.37
N TYR A 90 -6.12 -3.15 9.24
CA TYR A 90 -5.52 -3.66 8.01
C TYR A 90 -5.83 -5.13 7.78
N LEU A 91 -6.08 -5.46 6.51
CA LEU A 91 -6.14 -6.81 5.97
C LEU A 91 -4.99 -7.01 4.98
N PHE A 92 -4.23 -8.08 5.12
CA PHE A 92 -3.15 -8.44 4.21
C PHE A 92 -3.54 -9.56 3.24
N GLU A 93 -2.85 -9.67 2.10
CA GLU A 93 -3.01 -10.81 1.19
C GLU A 93 -2.53 -12.11 1.84
N GLY A 94 -3.32 -13.19 1.70
CA GLY A 94 -2.95 -14.52 2.22
C GLY A 94 -3.24 -14.74 3.70
N ASP A 95 -3.42 -13.68 4.48
CA ASP A 95 -3.70 -13.76 5.92
C ASP A 95 -5.16 -13.47 6.27
N ALA A 96 -5.70 -14.27 7.20
CA ALA A 96 -7.00 -14.02 7.83
C ALA A 96 -6.89 -13.09 9.06
N ILE A 97 -5.66 -12.64 9.38
CA ILE A 97 -5.35 -11.86 10.56
C ILE A 97 -5.63 -10.38 10.27
N HIS A 98 -6.57 -9.81 11.02
CA HIS A 98 -6.77 -8.38 11.08
C HIS A 98 -5.72 -7.79 12.03
N THR A 99 -5.00 -6.76 11.57
CA THR A 99 -3.99 -6.09 12.39
C THR A 99 -4.42 -4.65 12.67
N PRO A 100 -4.48 -4.23 13.94
CA PRO A 100 -4.84 -2.87 14.31
C PRO A 100 -3.98 -1.83 13.60
N VAL A 101 -4.57 -0.69 13.25
CA VAL A 101 -3.91 0.38 12.50
C VAL A 101 -2.65 0.87 13.22
N GLU A 102 -2.73 1.09 14.54
CA GLU A 102 -1.61 1.60 15.33
C GLU A 102 -0.44 0.61 15.35
N ALA A 103 -0.74 -0.69 15.35
CA ALA A 103 0.27 -1.74 15.33
C ALA A 103 0.97 -1.79 13.96
N VAL A 104 0.24 -1.64 12.86
CA VAL A 104 0.83 -1.66 11.52
C VAL A 104 1.65 -0.39 11.28
N ASP A 105 1.07 0.78 11.53
CA ASP A 105 1.71 2.07 11.24
C ASP A 105 3.01 2.26 12.07
N ALA A 106 3.05 1.72 13.29
CA ALA A 106 4.25 1.75 14.12
C ALA A 106 5.34 0.75 13.66
N ASN A 107 4.95 -0.44 13.20
CA ASN A 107 5.90 -1.56 13.01
C ASN A 107 6.22 -1.90 11.56
N TYR A 108 5.55 -1.28 10.59
CA TYR A 108 5.78 -1.56 9.17
C TYR A 108 6.34 -0.34 8.42
N ARG A 109 6.99 -0.61 7.29
CA ARG A 109 7.44 0.40 6.33
C ARG A 109 7.08 -0.04 4.92
N ASN A 110 6.74 0.93 4.07
CA ASN A 110 6.53 0.67 2.65
C ASN A 110 7.86 0.23 2.02
N ILE A 111 7.83 -0.75 1.11
CA ILE A 111 9.04 -1.24 0.44
C ILE A 111 9.76 -0.14 -0.36
N ASN A 112 9.06 0.92 -0.76
CA ASN A 112 9.64 2.06 -1.45
C ASN A 112 10.42 2.99 -0.52
N ASP A 113 10.18 2.94 0.79
CA ASP A 113 10.77 3.84 1.78
C ASP A 113 12.01 3.25 2.47
N VAL A 114 12.39 2.01 2.14
CA VAL A 114 13.58 1.34 2.68
C VAL A 114 14.62 1.10 1.60
N TYR A 115 15.87 0.93 2.03
CA TYR A 115 16.97 0.61 1.13
C TYR A 115 16.99 -0.88 0.80
N TRP A 116 17.22 -1.20 -0.47
CA TRP A 116 17.40 -2.56 -0.96
C TRP A 116 18.72 -2.70 -1.72
N TRP A 117 19.28 -3.91 -1.74
CA TRP A 117 20.28 -4.27 -2.73
C TRP A 117 19.64 -4.40 -4.10
N HIS A 118 20.40 -4.11 -5.16
CA HIS A 118 19.91 -4.20 -6.54
C HIS A 118 20.91 -4.94 -7.41
N VAL A 119 20.42 -5.77 -8.33
CA VAL A 119 21.22 -6.24 -9.46
C VAL A 119 21.10 -5.23 -10.58
N ILE A 120 22.24 -4.85 -11.15
CA ILE A 120 22.33 -4.02 -12.34
C ILE A 120 22.62 -4.94 -13.54
N HIS A 121 21.74 -4.92 -14.53
CA HIS A 121 21.94 -5.57 -15.82
C HIS A 121 22.37 -4.54 -16.87
N TYR A 122 23.63 -4.62 -17.31
CA TYR A 122 24.18 -3.83 -18.40
C TYR A 122 23.85 -4.49 -19.74
N LYS A 123 22.75 -4.09 -20.38
CA LYS A 123 22.20 -4.73 -21.59
C LYS A 123 23.16 -4.84 -22.77
N LYS A 124 24.06 -3.85 -22.93
CA LYS A 124 25.04 -3.81 -24.03
C LYS A 124 26.12 -4.87 -23.90
N GLU A 125 26.49 -5.19 -22.66
CA GLU A 125 27.60 -6.09 -22.33
C GLU A 125 27.10 -7.47 -21.88
N ASP A 126 25.78 -7.61 -21.75
CA ASP A 126 25.12 -8.74 -21.09
C ASP A 126 25.77 -9.11 -19.76
N ARG A 127 26.04 -8.09 -18.94
CA ARG A 127 26.77 -8.21 -17.67
C ARG A 127 25.86 -7.87 -16.50
N TYR A 128 25.95 -8.68 -15.45
CA TYR A 128 25.23 -8.48 -14.20
C TYR A 128 26.20 -8.13 -13.08
N THR A 129 25.89 -7.09 -12.30
CA THR A 129 26.66 -6.73 -11.10
C THR A 129 25.73 -6.36 -9.96
N LEU A 130 26.18 -6.56 -8.73
CA LEU A 130 25.50 -5.98 -7.56
C LEU A 130 25.74 -4.47 -7.55
N ALA A 131 24.70 -3.68 -7.28
CA ALA A 131 24.84 -2.25 -7.04
C ALA A 131 25.81 -2.01 -5.87
N PRO A 132 26.70 -1.01 -5.96
CA PRO A 132 27.72 -0.78 -4.93
C PRO A 132 27.13 -0.32 -3.59
N THR A 133 25.92 0.26 -3.61
CA THR A 133 25.20 0.75 -2.44
C THR A 133 23.74 0.33 -2.53
N MET A 134 23.12 0.15 -1.35
CA MET A 134 21.68 -0.04 -1.29
C MET A 134 20.95 1.27 -1.65
N MET A 135 19.80 1.17 -2.30
CA MET A 135 19.01 2.32 -2.79
C MET A 135 17.52 2.05 -2.60
N LYS A 136 16.72 3.11 -2.43
CA LYS A 136 15.26 3.00 -2.41
C LYS A 136 14.74 2.67 -3.80
N LEU A 137 13.61 1.97 -3.89
CA LEU A 137 13.02 1.60 -5.18
C LEU A 137 12.71 2.83 -6.05
N GLY A 138 12.21 3.91 -5.44
CA GLY A 138 11.89 5.16 -6.14
C GLY A 138 13.10 6.02 -6.52
N GLU A 139 14.29 5.75 -5.96
CA GLU A 139 15.52 6.51 -6.26
C GLU A 139 16.28 5.96 -7.47
N ILE A 140 15.90 4.75 -7.93
CA ILE A 140 16.51 4.10 -9.07
C ILE A 140 16.26 4.93 -10.32
N LYS A 141 17.33 5.47 -10.89
CA LYS A 141 17.30 6.14 -12.19
C LYS A 141 17.67 5.13 -13.27
N GLY A 142 16.72 4.80 -14.13
CA GLY A 142 16.99 3.99 -15.31
C GLY A 142 17.87 4.76 -16.30
N TRP A 143 19.03 4.20 -16.64
CA TRP A 143 19.80 4.63 -17.81
C TRP A 143 19.43 3.77 -19.03
N ALA A 144 19.59 4.31 -20.24
CA ALA A 144 19.10 3.69 -21.47
C ALA A 144 19.58 2.25 -21.71
N ASN A 145 20.70 1.83 -21.10
CA ASN A 145 21.29 0.50 -21.28
C ASN A 145 21.35 -0.33 -20.00
N GLU A 146 20.66 0.09 -18.94
CA GLU A 146 20.75 -0.53 -17.62
C GLU A 146 19.37 -0.85 -17.09
N THR A 147 19.27 -1.93 -16.32
CA THR A 147 18.05 -2.29 -15.59
C THR A 147 18.45 -2.67 -14.18
N TYR A 148 17.71 -2.14 -13.22
CA TYR A 148 17.95 -2.34 -11.80
C TYR A 148 16.81 -3.18 -11.25
N GLU A 149 17.15 -4.30 -10.63
CA GLU A 149 16.19 -5.23 -10.06
C GLU A 149 16.45 -5.38 -8.56
N PRO A 150 15.46 -5.10 -7.68
CA PRO A 150 15.65 -5.23 -6.25
C PRO A 150 15.85 -6.69 -5.84
N MET A 151 16.82 -6.92 -4.97
CA MET A 151 17.09 -8.22 -4.36
C MET A 151 16.41 -8.31 -3.00
N PHE A 152 15.10 -8.59 -2.98
CA PHE A 152 14.35 -8.72 -1.73
C PHE A 152 14.94 -9.79 -0.80
N SER A 153 15.49 -10.88 -1.35
CA SER A 153 16.12 -11.96 -0.58
C SER A 153 17.34 -11.53 0.24
N MET A 154 18.01 -10.44 -0.14
CA MET A 154 19.20 -9.93 0.57
C MET A 154 18.85 -9.06 1.78
N GLY A 155 17.56 -8.87 2.07
CA GLY A 155 17.08 -8.02 3.15
C GLY A 155 17.14 -6.53 2.82
N PHE A 156 16.59 -5.73 3.74
CA PHE A 156 16.52 -4.28 3.62
C PHE A 156 17.23 -3.57 4.77
N ARG A 157 17.45 -2.26 4.60
CA ARG A 157 17.89 -1.34 5.66
C ARG A 157 16.93 -0.17 5.76
N ILE A 158 16.63 0.23 6.99
CA ILE A 158 15.78 1.39 7.25
C ILE A 158 16.65 2.64 7.10
N PRO A 159 16.19 3.69 6.42
CA PRO A 159 16.91 4.95 6.39
C PRO A 159 17.04 5.50 7.79
N ARG A 160 18.26 5.47 8.31
CA ARG A 160 18.63 6.30 9.45
C ARG A 160 18.78 7.69 8.87
N GLY A 161 17.98 8.65 9.30
CA GLY A 161 18.19 10.06 8.93
C GLY A 161 19.65 10.42 9.20
N GLU A 162 20.22 11.35 8.44
CA GLU A 162 21.51 11.96 8.79
C GLU A 162 21.46 12.25 10.29
N GLU A 163 22.25 11.52 11.08
CA GLU A 163 22.38 11.82 12.50
C GLU A 163 22.74 13.29 12.56
N ASN A 164 21.89 14.12 13.18
CA ASN A 164 22.25 15.49 13.50
C ASN A 164 23.67 15.47 14.08
N GLU A 165 24.64 15.99 13.32
CA GLU A 165 26.05 16.09 13.69
C GLU A 165 26.28 16.94 14.96
N SER A 166 25.21 17.42 15.61
CA SER A 166 25.23 18.21 16.84
C SER A 166 25.39 17.38 18.13
N ARG A 167 25.82 16.11 18.07
CA ARG A 167 26.05 15.27 19.27
C ARG A 167 27.45 14.66 19.37
N ARG A 168 28.41 15.18 18.63
CA ARG A 168 29.84 14.86 18.80
C ARG A 168 30.64 16.03 19.33
N GLU A 169 30.21 16.64 20.42
CA GLU A 169 31.10 17.33 21.35
C GLU A 169 30.57 17.09 22.76
N ASP A 170 31.18 16.14 23.47
CA ASP A 170 31.33 16.09 24.93
C ASP A 170 32.63 15.32 25.24
#